data_AF-A0A955A0D5-F1
#
_entry.id   AF-A0A955A0D5-F1
#
_cell.length_a   1.000
_cell.length_b   1.000
_cell.length_c   1.000
_cell.angle_alpha   90.00
_cell.angle_beta   90.00
_cell.angle_gamma   90.00
#
_symmetry.space_group_name_H-M   'P 1'
#
loop_
_entity.id
_entity.type
_entity.pdbx_description
1 polymer ?
#
loop_
_entity_poly.entity_id
_entity_poly.type
_entity_poly.pdbx_seq_one_letter_code
_entity_poly.pdbx_strand_id
1 'polypeptide(L)'
;MTSITSAPPVSTSASPVSAETSKAREPMIWVNGKMLPKSQAAVSVFDHGLLYGDGIFEGIRIYNGKIFKLGQHMDRLYQCADKIFLDIGVSREEMIDIQRKCVETNGIKNGYIRLVVTRGEGSLGLNPYQCPKAGVICIADTISLFPPEMYEAGMRVALANRPKTPIACLDPRVKTLNYLNNIMAKCEAIHLSNKLGITDPKDKLLEVIMLSTDGQVSEGSGDNIFIIKDGVVYTPPSDVGILEGITRRFVKDELCPMLNIPVEEKLFGIEDVNNADEV
;
A
#
# COMPACT_ATOMS: atom_id res chain seq x y z
N MET A 1 84.68 -2.31 -5.37
CA MET A 1 84.11 -3.42 -6.17
C MET A 1 82.73 -3.68 -5.57
N THR A 2 81.59 -3.52 -6.22
CA THR A 2 81.26 -3.32 -7.64
C THR A 2 79.88 -2.65 -7.69
N SER A 3 79.57 -2.07 -8.83
CA SER A 3 78.50 -1.13 -9.15
C SER A 3 77.06 -1.60 -8.94
N ILE A 4 76.24 -0.61 -8.58
CA ILE A 4 74.78 -0.53 -8.72
C ILE A 4 74.35 -0.91 -10.14
N THR A 5 73.35 -1.80 -10.27
CA THR A 5 72.55 -1.97 -11.49
C THR A 5 71.07 -1.94 -11.11
N SER A 6 70.35 -0.95 -11.65
CA SER A 6 68.93 -0.70 -11.51
C SER A 6 68.12 -1.57 -12.49
N ALA A 7 67.14 -2.31 -11.99
CA ALA A 7 66.16 -3.00 -12.83
C ALA A 7 65.00 -2.05 -13.26
N PRO A 8 64.44 -2.21 -14.47
CA PRO A 8 63.47 -1.29 -15.08
C PRO A 8 62.04 -1.44 -14.52
N PRO A 9 61.17 -0.42 -14.69
CA PRO A 9 59.80 -0.46 -14.19
C PRO A 9 58.92 -1.41 -15.02
N VAL A 10 58.15 -2.25 -14.33
CA VAL A 10 57.11 -3.10 -14.92
C VAL A 10 55.90 -2.23 -15.26
N SER A 11 55.63 -2.11 -16.55
CA SER A 11 54.40 -1.54 -17.11
C SER A 11 53.23 -2.49 -16.83
N THR A 12 52.31 -2.10 -15.95
CA THR A 12 51.01 -2.75 -15.80
C THR A 12 49.95 -1.90 -16.50
N SER A 13 49.78 -2.12 -17.81
CA SER A 13 48.60 -1.65 -18.54
C SER A 13 47.41 -2.54 -18.19
N ALA A 14 46.70 -2.22 -17.11
CA ALA A 14 45.36 -2.75 -16.88
C ALA A 14 44.36 -1.76 -17.48
N SER A 15 43.85 -2.08 -18.68
CA SER A 15 42.66 -1.42 -19.21
C SER A 15 41.54 -1.54 -18.18
N PRO A 16 40.85 -0.45 -17.80
CA PRO A 16 39.68 -0.58 -16.95
C PRO A 16 38.62 -1.32 -17.77
N VAL A 17 38.30 -2.54 -17.34
CA VAL A 17 37.05 -3.20 -17.70
C VAL A 17 35.96 -2.27 -17.19
N SER A 18 35.37 -1.50 -18.10
CA SER A 18 34.20 -0.69 -17.80
C SER A 18 33.12 -1.64 -17.31
N ALA A 19 32.85 -1.61 -16.01
CA ALA A 19 31.65 -2.18 -15.45
C ALA A 19 30.48 -1.46 -16.13
N GLU A 20 29.91 -2.08 -17.16
CA GLU A 20 28.58 -1.74 -17.64
C GLU A 20 27.63 -2.00 -16.48
N THR A 21 27.40 -0.95 -15.70
CA THR A 21 26.23 -0.87 -14.84
C THR A 21 25.02 -1.02 -15.75
N SER A 22 24.44 -2.22 -15.78
CA SER A 22 23.19 -2.45 -16.49
C SER A 22 22.20 -1.42 -15.96
N LYS A 23 21.88 -0.40 -16.77
CA LYS A 23 20.79 0.53 -16.45
C LYS A 23 19.57 -0.35 -16.19
N ALA A 24 19.11 -0.37 -14.94
CA ALA A 24 17.86 -1.04 -14.59
C ALA A 24 16.81 -0.55 -15.59
N ARG A 25 16.20 -1.49 -16.33
CA ARG A 25 15.20 -1.15 -17.34
C ARG A 25 14.08 -0.38 -16.65
N GLU A 26 13.74 0.76 -17.21
CA GLU A 26 12.67 1.60 -16.67
C GLU A 26 11.36 0.79 -16.54
N PRO A 27 10.65 0.86 -15.39
CA PRO A 27 9.40 0.14 -15.22
C PRO A 27 8.38 0.52 -16.29
N MET A 28 7.69 -0.47 -16.84
CA MET A 28 6.59 -0.28 -17.77
C MET A 28 5.27 -0.28 -17.00
N ILE A 29 4.44 0.72 -17.23
CA ILE A 29 3.17 0.98 -16.55
C ILE A 29 2.04 0.79 -17.55
N TRP A 30 0.99 0.08 -17.17
CA TRP A 30 -0.24 0.07 -17.95
C TRP A 30 -1.03 1.34 -17.68
N VAL A 31 -1.38 2.10 -18.71
CA VAL A 31 -2.26 3.27 -18.64
C VAL A 31 -3.24 3.21 -19.81
N ASN A 32 -4.53 3.09 -19.51
CA ASN A 32 -5.64 3.18 -20.47
C ASN A 32 -5.45 2.33 -21.75
N GLY A 33 -5.00 1.07 -21.61
CA GLY A 33 -4.83 0.15 -22.74
C GLY A 33 -3.41 0.05 -23.29
N LYS A 34 -2.47 0.87 -22.80
CA LYS A 34 -1.10 0.96 -23.33
C LYS A 34 -0.08 0.67 -22.23
N MET A 35 0.98 -0.08 -22.58
CA MET A 35 2.17 -0.18 -21.74
C MET A 35 3.10 0.99 -22.09
N LEU A 36 3.37 1.86 -21.11
CA LEU A 36 4.21 3.05 -21.26
C LEU A 36 5.40 2.97 -20.31
N PRO A 37 6.59 3.45 -20.68
CA PRO A 37 7.66 3.66 -19.71
C PRO A 37 7.19 4.61 -18.59
N LYS A 38 7.67 4.42 -17.36
CA LYS A 38 7.30 5.22 -16.18
C LYS A 38 7.36 6.73 -16.43
N SER A 39 8.39 7.21 -17.13
CA SER A 39 8.60 8.62 -17.51
C SER A 39 7.53 9.20 -18.43
N GLN A 40 6.73 8.35 -19.09
CA GLN A 40 5.68 8.74 -20.03
C GLN A 40 4.26 8.40 -19.52
N ALA A 41 4.16 7.71 -18.38
CA ALA A 41 2.88 7.34 -17.79
C ALA A 41 2.20 8.59 -17.21
N ALA A 42 1.09 9.01 -17.81
CA ALA A 42 0.35 10.21 -17.41
C ALA A 42 -1.16 10.01 -17.54
N VAL A 43 -1.92 10.78 -16.76
CA VAL A 43 -3.38 10.95 -16.90
C VAL A 43 -3.69 12.37 -17.34
N SER A 44 -4.90 12.61 -17.84
CA SER A 44 -5.36 13.99 -18.10
C SER A 44 -5.44 14.77 -16.80
N VAL A 45 -5.12 16.07 -16.85
CA VAL A 45 -5.36 16.98 -15.72
C VAL A 45 -6.84 17.26 -15.48
N PHE A 46 -7.71 16.84 -16.42
CA PHE A 46 -9.16 16.86 -16.30
C PHE A 46 -9.75 15.53 -15.80
N ASP A 47 -8.90 14.58 -15.36
CA ASP A 47 -9.35 13.32 -14.77
C ASP A 47 -9.98 13.57 -13.39
N HIS A 48 -11.22 13.13 -13.20
CA HIS A 48 -11.97 13.29 -11.94
C HIS A 48 -11.34 12.53 -10.76
N GLY A 49 -10.57 11.47 -11.04
CA GLY A 49 -9.76 10.80 -10.02
C GLY A 49 -8.66 11.69 -9.47
N LEU A 50 -8.07 12.56 -10.30
CA LEU A 50 -7.10 13.57 -9.87
C LEU A 50 -7.80 14.76 -9.19
N LEU A 51 -8.85 15.29 -9.81
CA LEU A 51 -9.50 16.53 -9.37
C LEU A 51 -10.31 16.38 -8.08
N TYR A 52 -10.97 15.24 -7.91
CA TYR A 52 -11.98 15.04 -6.84
C TYR A 52 -11.77 13.75 -6.04
N GLY A 53 -10.73 12.97 -6.36
CA GLY A 53 -10.54 11.64 -5.76
C GLY A 53 -11.61 10.63 -6.19
N ASP A 54 -12.34 10.89 -7.29
CA ASP A 54 -13.39 10.00 -7.79
C ASP A 54 -12.78 8.80 -8.51
N GLY A 55 -12.59 7.74 -7.74
CA GLY A 55 -12.00 6.50 -8.19
C GLY A 55 -11.72 5.56 -7.03
N ILE A 56 -11.16 4.40 -7.37
CA ILE A 56 -10.83 3.32 -6.44
C ILE A 56 -9.44 2.78 -6.74
N PHE A 57 -8.86 2.05 -5.78
CA PHE A 57 -7.60 1.38 -6.01
C PHE A 57 -7.45 0.09 -5.22
N GLU A 58 -6.50 -0.74 -5.66
CA GLU A 58 -6.02 -1.91 -4.96
C GLU A 58 -4.52 -1.85 -4.72
N GLY A 59 -4.11 -2.50 -3.62
CA GLY A 59 -2.72 -2.69 -3.24
C GLY A 59 -2.45 -4.17 -3.01
N ILE A 60 -1.67 -4.79 -3.88
CA ILE A 60 -1.62 -6.25 -3.99
C ILE A 60 -0.18 -6.71 -3.93
N ARG A 61 0.13 -7.69 -3.06
CA ARG A 61 1.48 -8.24 -2.94
C ARG A 61 1.74 -9.34 -3.97
N ILE A 62 2.98 -9.39 -4.45
CA ILE A 62 3.50 -10.47 -5.30
C ILE A 62 4.56 -11.21 -4.49
N TYR A 63 4.43 -12.53 -4.42
CA TYR A 63 5.40 -13.42 -3.79
C TYR A 63 5.80 -14.52 -4.77
N ASN A 64 7.10 -14.67 -5.02
CA ASN A 64 7.64 -15.69 -5.93
C ASN A 64 6.93 -15.74 -7.30
N GLY A 65 6.63 -14.58 -7.87
CA GLY A 65 5.95 -14.41 -9.16
C GLY A 65 4.45 -14.66 -9.12
N LYS A 66 3.85 -14.90 -7.96
CA LYS A 66 2.41 -15.14 -7.78
C LYS A 66 1.75 -13.94 -7.11
N ILE A 67 0.63 -13.50 -7.66
CA ILE A 67 -0.19 -12.43 -7.08
C ILE A 67 -1.03 -13.03 -5.95
N PHE A 68 -0.79 -12.59 -4.72
CA PHE A 68 -1.45 -13.13 -3.53
C PHE A 68 -2.92 -12.70 -3.46
N LYS A 69 -3.82 -13.65 -3.18
CA LYS A 69 -5.27 -13.43 -3.03
C LYS A 69 -5.90 -12.59 -4.17
N LEU A 70 -5.40 -12.78 -5.40
CA LEU A 70 -5.81 -12.00 -6.58
C LEU A 70 -7.34 -11.96 -6.76
N GLY A 71 -8.02 -13.11 -6.60
CA GLY A 71 -9.48 -13.18 -6.72
C GLY A 71 -10.17 -12.25 -5.74
N GLN A 72 -9.78 -12.30 -4.46
CA GLN A 72 -10.35 -11.47 -3.40
C GLN A 72 -10.07 -9.98 -3.61
N HIS A 73 -8.90 -9.62 -4.16
CA HIS A 73 -8.60 -8.24 -4.55
C HIS A 73 -9.49 -7.75 -5.69
N MET A 74 -9.75 -8.61 -6.69
CA MET A 74 -10.67 -8.26 -7.78
C MET A 74 -12.11 -8.12 -7.27
N ASP A 75 -12.57 -9.04 -6.43
CA ASP A 75 -13.92 -8.96 -5.89
C ASP A 75 -14.14 -7.65 -5.13
N ARG A 76 -13.15 -7.24 -4.31
CA ARG A 76 -13.22 -5.96 -3.60
C ARG A 76 -13.15 -4.75 -4.54
N LEU A 77 -12.30 -4.78 -5.58
CA LEU A 77 -12.20 -3.69 -6.56
C LEU A 77 -13.56 -3.42 -7.23
N TYR A 78 -14.20 -4.46 -7.78
CA TYR A 78 -15.49 -4.31 -8.46
C TYR A 78 -16.61 -3.93 -7.49
N GLN A 79 -16.64 -4.50 -6.27
CA GLN A 79 -17.58 -4.07 -5.24
C GLN A 79 -17.40 -2.60 -4.84
N CYS A 80 -16.16 -2.11 -4.78
CA CYS A 80 -15.90 -0.70 -4.51
C CYS A 80 -16.36 0.19 -5.67
N ALA A 81 -16.20 -0.25 -6.92
CA ALA A 81 -16.66 0.46 -8.10
C ALA A 81 -18.19 0.60 -8.09
N ASP A 82 -18.90 -0.49 -7.82
CA ASP A 82 -20.36 -0.52 -7.70
C ASP A 82 -20.86 0.46 -6.63
N LYS A 83 -20.21 0.50 -5.46
CA LYS A 83 -20.58 1.39 -4.35
C LYS A 83 -20.42 2.88 -4.66
N ILE A 84 -19.59 3.25 -5.65
CA ILE A 84 -19.45 4.63 -6.12
C ILE A 84 -20.10 4.85 -7.49
N PHE A 85 -20.93 3.91 -7.96
CA PHE A 85 -21.60 3.96 -9.26
C PHE A 85 -20.61 4.13 -10.43
N LEU A 86 -19.44 3.49 -10.35
CA LEU A 86 -18.39 3.53 -11.37
C LEU A 86 -18.45 2.29 -12.25
N ASP A 87 -18.76 2.49 -13.54
CA ASP A 87 -18.54 1.49 -14.56
C ASP A 87 -17.06 1.49 -14.96
N ILE A 88 -16.36 0.40 -14.67
CA ILE A 88 -14.94 0.22 -15.00
C ILE A 88 -14.76 0.08 -16.53
N GLY A 89 -15.75 -0.47 -17.25
CA GLY A 89 -15.65 -0.74 -18.68
C GLY A 89 -14.60 -1.78 -19.06
N VAL A 90 -14.09 -2.56 -18.09
CA VAL A 90 -13.12 -3.65 -18.26
C VAL A 90 -13.63 -4.84 -17.47
N SER A 91 -13.64 -6.02 -18.08
CA SER A 91 -14.07 -7.26 -17.40
C SER A 91 -13.06 -7.71 -16.34
N ARG A 92 -13.51 -8.53 -15.40
CA ARG A 92 -12.67 -9.05 -14.32
C ARG A 92 -11.48 -9.83 -14.85
N GLU A 93 -11.70 -10.62 -15.90
CA GLU A 93 -10.69 -11.43 -16.57
C GLU A 93 -9.65 -10.54 -17.26
N GLU A 94 -10.08 -9.53 -18.00
CA GLU A 94 -9.17 -8.56 -18.62
C GLU A 94 -8.34 -7.80 -17.58
N MET A 95 -8.95 -7.40 -16.45
CA MET A 95 -8.25 -6.73 -15.36
C MET A 95 -7.17 -7.60 -14.72
N ILE A 96 -7.42 -8.91 -14.61
CA ILE A 96 -6.43 -9.90 -14.18
C ILE A 96 -5.27 -9.98 -15.17
N ASP A 97 -5.58 -10.02 -16.47
CA ASP A 97 -4.55 -10.12 -17.51
C ASP A 97 -3.70 -8.84 -17.60
N ILE A 98 -4.28 -7.66 -17.37
CA ILE A 98 -3.54 -6.40 -17.23
C ILE A 98 -2.49 -6.49 -16.13
N GLN A 99 -2.87 -6.99 -14.95
CA GLN A 99 -1.96 -7.14 -13.82
C GLN A 99 -0.85 -8.14 -14.13
N ARG A 100 -1.19 -9.32 -14.64
CA ARG A 100 -0.21 -10.35 -15.03
C ARG A 100 0.78 -9.81 -16.05
N LYS A 101 0.29 -9.10 -17.07
CA LYS A 101 1.14 -8.48 -18.09
C LYS A 101 2.11 -7.45 -17.49
N CYS A 102 1.67 -6.64 -16.54
CA CYS A 102 2.56 -5.70 -15.84
C CYS A 102 3.66 -6.43 -15.05
N VAL A 103 3.29 -7.48 -14.31
CA VAL A 103 4.22 -8.29 -13.53
C VAL A 103 5.27 -8.97 -14.43
N GLU A 104 4.82 -9.60 -15.52
CA GLU A 104 5.68 -10.28 -16.47
C GLU A 104 6.61 -9.30 -17.21
N THR A 105 6.06 -8.20 -17.72
CA THR A 105 6.84 -7.19 -18.47
C THR A 105 7.98 -6.60 -17.63
N ASN A 106 7.73 -6.41 -16.32
CA ASN A 106 8.71 -5.84 -15.40
C ASN A 106 9.56 -6.92 -14.69
N GLY A 107 9.34 -8.21 -14.96
CA GLY A 107 10.10 -9.31 -14.33
C GLY A 107 9.98 -9.38 -12.81
N ILE A 108 8.85 -8.94 -12.24
CA ILE A 108 8.67 -8.83 -10.79
C ILE A 108 8.47 -10.20 -10.16
N LYS A 109 9.41 -10.63 -9.31
CA LYS A 109 9.27 -11.85 -8.51
C LYS A 109 8.67 -11.59 -7.14
N ASN A 110 9.16 -10.57 -6.44
CA ASN A 110 8.62 -10.13 -5.16
C ASN A 110 8.39 -8.63 -5.27
N GLY A 111 7.17 -8.18 -4.96
CA GLY A 111 6.82 -6.80 -5.20
C GLY A 111 5.38 -6.47 -4.87
N TYR A 112 4.87 -5.46 -5.54
CA TYR A 112 3.60 -4.84 -5.25
C TYR A 112 2.95 -4.32 -6.53
N ILE A 113 1.64 -4.49 -6.61
CA ILE A 113 0.80 -3.92 -7.65
C ILE A 113 -0.02 -2.79 -7.02
N ARG A 114 0.07 -1.60 -7.62
CA ARG A 114 -0.89 -0.53 -7.45
C ARG A 114 -1.80 -0.53 -8.66
N LEU A 115 -3.03 -1.00 -8.47
CA LEU A 115 -4.08 -0.96 -9.48
C LEU A 115 -5.01 0.20 -9.15
N VAL A 116 -5.25 1.11 -10.09
CA VAL A 116 -6.08 2.30 -9.90
C VAL A 116 -7.12 2.34 -11.01
N VAL A 117 -8.36 2.62 -10.63
CA VAL A 117 -9.44 2.95 -11.56
C VAL A 117 -9.96 4.34 -11.22
N THR A 118 -9.91 5.27 -12.16
CA THR A 118 -10.47 6.61 -12.00
C THR A 118 -11.82 6.69 -12.71
N ARG A 119 -12.65 7.66 -12.32
CA ARG A 119 -13.84 8.04 -13.10
C ARG A 119 -13.50 8.45 -14.54
N GLY A 120 -12.29 8.97 -14.75
CA GLY A 120 -11.77 9.36 -16.04
C GLY A 120 -11.88 10.86 -16.32
N GLU A 121 -11.52 11.24 -17.53
CA GLU A 121 -11.55 12.63 -18.00
C GLU A 121 -12.98 13.13 -18.22
N GLY A 122 -13.29 14.33 -17.72
CA GLY A 122 -14.61 14.94 -17.84
C GLY A 122 -14.57 16.47 -17.76
N SER A 123 -15.74 17.07 -17.53
CA SER A 123 -15.84 18.52 -17.29
C SER A 123 -15.31 18.91 -15.91
N LEU A 124 -15.22 20.20 -15.59
CA LEU A 124 -14.84 20.68 -14.23
C LEU A 124 -16.01 20.65 -13.23
N GLY A 125 -17.17 20.13 -13.61
CA GLY A 125 -18.29 19.90 -12.69
C GLY A 125 -18.18 18.54 -12.01
N LEU A 126 -18.85 18.38 -10.87
CA LEU A 126 -18.87 17.12 -10.10
C LEU A 126 -19.80 16.04 -10.68
N ASN A 127 -20.38 16.24 -11.86
CA ASN A 127 -21.29 15.26 -12.46
C ASN A 127 -20.49 14.10 -13.09
N PRO A 128 -20.49 12.89 -12.50
CA PRO A 128 -19.65 11.79 -12.97
C PRO A 128 -20.07 11.28 -14.36
N TYR A 129 -21.31 11.51 -14.77
CA TYR A 129 -21.83 11.10 -16.08
C TYR A 129 -21.32 11.97 -17.23
N GLN A 130 -20.55 13.01 -16.94
CA GLN A 130 -19.80 13.78 -17.94
C GLN A 130 -18.39 13.20 -18.17
N CYS A 131 -18.05 12.09 -17.52
CA CYS A 131 -16.86 11.29 -17.80
C CYS A 131 -17.26 10.06 -18.63
N PRO A 132 -16.95 10.01 -19.94
CA PRO A 132 -17.47 8.96 -20.81
C PRO A 132 -16.76 7.61 -20.64
N LYS A 133 -15.57 7.58 -20.02
CA LYS A 133 -14.76 6.36 -19.88
C LYS A 133 -13.87 6.43 -18.63
N ALA A 134 -13.92 5.38 -17.82
CA ALA A 134 -13.03 5.20 -16.69
C ALA A 134 -11.55 5.10 -17.11
N GLY A 135 -10.66 5.65 -16.28
CA GLY A 135 -9.22 5.44 -16.42
C GLY A 135 -8.79 4.16 -15.71
N VAL A 136 -7.84 3.41 -16.27
CA VAL A 136 -7.26 2.20 -15.66
C VAL A 136 -5.74 2.30 -15.69
N ILE A 137 -5.13 2.22 -14.52
CA ILE A 137 -3.68 2.30 -14.32
C ILE A 137 -3.23 1.09 -13.52
N CYS A 138 -2.23 0.35 -14.02
CA CYS A 138 -1.62 -0.75 -13.28
C CYS A 138 -0.11 -0.58 -13.23
N ILE A 139 0.41 -0.42 -12.01
CA ILE A 139 1.83 -0.26 -11.70
C ILE A 139 2.27 -1.53 -10.98
N ALA A 140 3.25 -2.26 -11.51
CA ALA A 140 3.91 -3.37 -10.83
C ALA A 140 5.38 -2.99 -10.57
N ASP A 141 5.74 -2.84 -9.30
CA ASP A 141 7.07 -2.40 -8.85
C ASP A 141 7.37 -3.01 -7.45
N THR A 142 8.49 -2.62 -6.85
CA THR A 142 8.84 -2.93 -5.47
C THR A 142 8.34 -1.84 -4.52
N ILE A 143 8.09 -2.20 -3.26
CA ILE A 143 7.72 -1.25 -2.21
C ILE A 143 8.34 -1.67 -0.88
N SER A 144 8.88 -0.69 -0.15
CA SER A 144 9.23 -0.82 1.26
C SER A 144 8.33 0.12 2.06
N LEU A 145 7.56 -0.42 3.00
CA LEU A 145 6.63 0.37 3.82
C LEU A 145 7.31 0.87 5.10
N PHE A 146 8.07 -0.01 5.74
CA PHE A 146 8.77 0.23 6.99
C PHE A 146 10.17 -0.42 6.92
N PRO A 147 11.14 0.06 7.71
CA PRO A 147 12.43 -0.61 7.85
C PRO A 147 12.27 -2.08 8.31
N PRO A 148 13.11 -3.02 7.82
CA PRO A 148 13.06 -4.42 8.24
C PRO A 148 13.06 -4.62 9.76
N GLU A 149 13.81 -3.80 10.48
CA GLU A 149 13.98 -3.88 11.93
C GLU A 149 12.66 -3.65 12.68
N MET A 150 11.74 -2.85 12.13
CA MET A 150 10.41 -2.63 12.71
C MET A 150 9.52 -3.87 12.64
N TYR A 151 9.76 -4.78 11.69
CA TYR A 151 9.03 -6.05 11.61
C TYR A 151 9.61 -7.09 12.58
N GLU A 152 10.92 -7.03 12.86
CA GLU A 152 11.60 -7.99 13.72
C GLU A 152 11.49 -7.63 15.21
N ALA A 153 11.61 -6.36 15.56
CA ALA A 153 11.60 -5.86 16.94
C ALA A 153 10.24 -5.28 17.38
N GLY A 154 9.29 -5.17 16.45
CA GLY A 154 8.08 -4.39 16.64
C GLY A 154 8.29 -2.90 16.37
N MET A 155 7.20 -2.16 16.23
CA MET A 155 7.22 -0.74 15.89
C MET A 155 6.54 0.11 16.96
N ARG A 156 7.03 1.34 17.12
CA ARG A 156 6.35 2.36 17.93
C ARG A 156 5.30 3.07 17.10
N VAL A 157 4.07 3.12 17.60
CA VAL A 157 2.94 3.81 16.96
C VAL A 157 2.48 5.01 17.79
N ALA A 158 1.93 6.02 17.13
CA ALA A 158 1.29 7.15 17.80
C ALA A 158 -0.24 6.95 17.86
N LEU A 159 -0.92 7.55 18.82
CA LEU A 159 -2.37 7.71 18.71
C LEU A 159 -2.66 8.94 17.84
N ALA A 160 -3.48 8.78 16.80
CA ALA A 160 -3.92 9.91 15.99
C ALA A 160 -4.84 10.82 16.82
N ASN A 161 -4.65 12.13 16.73
CA ASN A 161 -5.54 13.13 17.34
C ASN A 161 -6.88 13.22 16.60
N ARG A 162 -6.89 12.86 15.31
CA ARG A 162 -8.07 12.86 14.45
C ARG A 162 -8.78 11.50 14.49
N PRO A 163 -10.12 11.49 14.46
CA PRO A 163 -10.84 10.25 14.25
C PRO A 163 -10.72 9.79 12.78
N LYS A 164 -10.98 8.50 12.59
CA LYS A 164 -11.24 7.89 11.29
C LYS A 164 -12.47 8.51 10.64
N THR A 165 -12.48 8.60 9.31
CA THR A 165 -13.64 9.08 8.56
C THR A 165 -14.90 8.28 8.92
N PRO A 166 -15.98 8.92 9.41
CA PRO A 166 -17.21 8.20 9.75
C PRO A 166 -17.87 7.59 8.51
N ILE A 167 -18.48 6.41 8.67
CA ILE A 167 -19.19 5.71 7.58
C ILE A 167 -20.24 6.60 6.93
N ALA A 168 -20.96 7.40 7.72
CA ALA A 168 -22.00 8.30 7.23
C ALA A 168 -21.47 9.45 6.36
N CYS A 169 -20.16 9.76 6.42
CA CYS A 169 -19.54 10.80 5.61
C CYS A 169 -18.93 10.22 4.33
N LEU A 170 -18.08 9.20 4.47
CA LEU A 170 -17.47 8.45 3.37
C LEU A 170 -17.07 7.08 3.90
N ASP A 171 -17.79 6.05 3.47
CA ASP A 171 -17.62 4.67 3.96
C ASP A 171 -16.19 4.16 3.73
N PRO A 172 -15.37 3.99 4.78
CA PRO A 172 -13.98 3.55 4.64
C PRO A 172 -13.82 2.11 4.14
N ARG A 173 -14.92 1.34 4.12
CA ARG A 173 -14.95 0.00 3.51
C ARG A 173 -14.83 0.08 1.99
N VAL A 174 -15.05 1.25 1.38
CA VAL A 174 -14.79 1.51 -0.04
C VAL A 174 -13.38 2.05 -0.19
N LYS A 175 -12.52 1.31 -0.91
CA LYS A 175 -11.11 1.69 -1.10
C LYS A 175 -10.94 2.74 -2.20
N THR A 176 -11.40 3.96 -1.91
CA THR A 176 -11.38 5.11 -2.85
C THR A 176 -10.03 5.82 -2.91
N LEU A 177 -9.87 6.77 -3.83
CA LEU A 177 -8.68 7.64 -3.89
C LEU A 177 -8.65 8.73 -2.81
N ASN A 178 -9.69 8.86 -1.98
CA ASN A 178 -9.81 9.86 -0.93
C ASN A 178 -9.06 9.46 0.36
N TYR A 179 -7.72 9.39 0.29
CA TYR A 179 -6.86 8.96 1.41
C TYR A 179 -6.31 10.10 2.29
N LEU A 180 -6.82 11.34 2.15
CA LEU A 180 -6.27 12.48 2.87
C LEU A 180 -6.40 12.37 4.39
N ASN A 181 -7.49 11.79 4.92
CA ASN A 181 -7.66 11.52 6.35
C ASN A 181 -6.52 10.62 6.88
N ASN A 182 -6.25 9.52 6.19
CA ASN A 182 -5.16 8.58 6.49
C ASN A 182 -3.78 9.25 6.40
N ILE A 183 -3.50 9.97 5.30
CA ILE A 183 -2.23 10.65 5.08
C ILE A 183 -1.95 11.65 6.20
N MET A 184 -2.94 12.46 6.56
CA MET A 184 -2.74 13.45 7.60
C MET A 184 -2.57 12.80 8.99
N ALA A 185 -3.20 11.64 9.26
CA ALA A 185 -2.93 10.87 10.47
C ALA A 185 -1.48 10.39 10.51
N LYS A 186 -0.96 9.88 9.39
CA LYS A 186 0.46 9.50 9.25
C LYS A 186 1.41 10.69 9.46
N CYS A 187 1.05 11.87 8.95
CA CYS A 187 1.80 13.10 9.20
C CYS A 187 1.87 13.46 10.69
N GLU A 188 0.82 13.20 11.47
CA GLU A 188 0.85 13.42 12.92
C GLU A 188 1.92 12.58 13.61
N ALA A 189 2.02 11.28 13.29
CA ALA A 189 3.06 10.41 13.82
C ALA A 189 4.47 10.93 13.48
N ILE A 190 4.70 11.26 12.21
CA ILE A 190 6.01 11.75 11.73
C ILE A 190 6.37 13.08 12.41
N HIS A 191 5.43 14.02 12.51
CA HIS A 191 5.64 15.29 13.18
C HIS A 191 5.87 15.13 14.68
N LEU A 192 5.13 14.23 15.34
CA LEU A 192 5.34 13.90 16.75
C LEU A 192 6.74 13.29 16.97
N SER A 193 7.15 12.37 16.09
CA SER A 193 8.49 11.77 16.13
C SER A 193 9.58 12.83 16.07
N ASN A 194 9.44 13.81 15.17
CA ASN A 194 10.38 14.94 15.07
C ASN A 194 10.32 15.86 16.29
N LYS A 195 9.13 16.20 16.79
CA LYS A 195 8.94 17.05 17.97
C LYS A 195 9.57 16.44 19.23
N LEU A 196 9.51 15.13 19.37
CA LEU A 196 10.12 14.38 20.48
C LEU A 196 11.62 14.17 20.30
N GLY A 197 12.22 14.62 19.19
CA GLY A 197 13.64 14.46 18.93
C GLY A 197 14.06 13.01 18.67
N ILE A 198 13.13 12.14 18.27
CA ILE A 198 13.43 10.74 17.97
C ILE A 198 14.18 10.69 16.64
N THR A 199 15.42 10.22 16.65
CA THR A 199 16.29 10.18 15.45
C THR A 199 16.65 8.77 15.01
N ASP A 200 16.66 7.80 15.92
CA ASP A 200 16.91 6.39 15.60
C ASP A 200 15.79 5.88 14.66
N PRO A 201 16.14 5.37 13.46
CA PRO A 201 15.15 4.87 12.51
C PRO A 201 14.19 3.84 13.09
N LYS A 202 14.64 2.97 14.01
CA LYS A 202 13.79 1.91 14.59
C LYS A 202 12.72 2.46 15.54
N ASP A 203 12.97 3.62 16.13
CA ASP A 203 12.09 4.25 17.12
C ASP A 203 11.17 5.31 16.49
N LYS A 204 11.37 5.63 15.21
CA LYS A 204 10.55 6.60 14.48
C LYS A 204 9.07 6.20 14.51
N LEU A 205 8.21 7.16 14.79
CA LEU A 205 6.76 6.98 14.71
C LEU A 205 6.35 7.16 13.25
N LEU A 206 6.14 6.04 12.55
CA LEU A 206 5.78 6.00 11.12
C LEU A 206 4.34 5.56 10.86
N GLU A 207 3.63 5.19 11.92
CA GLU A 207 2.24 4.73 11.86
C GLU A 207 1.46 5.22 13.08
N VAL A 208 0.14 5.24 12.94
CA VAL A 208 -0.81 5.61 13.98
C VAL A 208 -1.79 4.49 14.31
N ILE A 209 -2.41 4.58 15.47
CA ILE A 209 -3.73 3.98 15.74
C ILE A 209 -4.76 5.10 15.58
N MET A 210 -5.80 4.87 14.80
CA MET A 210 -6.92 5.80 14.63
C MET A 210 -8.16 5.29 15.38
N LEU A 211 -8.90 6.21 16.00
CA LEU A 211 -10.14 5.89 16.69
C LEU A 211 -11.36 6.31 15.85
N SER A 212 -12.51 5.68 16.06
CA SER A 212 -13.80 6.19 15.59
C SER A 212 -14.19 7.46 16.35
N THR A 213 -15.25 8.13 15.88
CA THR A 213 -15.84 9.28 16.61
C THR A 213 -16.40 8.91 17.98
N ASP A 214 -16.69 7.63 18.20
CA ASP A 214 -17.18 7.10 19.48
C ASP A 214 -16.03 6.62 20.39
N GLY A 215 -14.77 6.88 20.01
CA GLY A 215 -13.59 6.55 20.79
C GLY A 215 -13.20 5.06 20.77
N GLN A 216 -13.77 4.27 19.84
CA GLN A 216 -13.38 2.87 19.64
C GLN A 216 -12.18 2.78 18.71
N VAL A 217 -11.29 1.81 18.93
CA VAL A 217 -10.19 1.55 18.01
C VAL A 217 -10.74 1.14 16.65
N SER A 218 -10.26 1.80 15.60
CA SER A 218 -10.62 1.53 14.22
C SER A 218 -9.47 0.78 13.54
N GLU A 219 -8.50 1.48 12.97
CA GLU A 219 -7.37 0.89 12.24
C GLU A 219 -6.18 1.85 12.25
N GLY A 220 -5.05 1.46 11.66
CA GLY A 220 -3.96 2.39 11.39
C GLY A 220 -4.21 3.26 10.16
N SER A 221 -3.22 4.06 9.75
CA SER A 221 -3.35 4.86 8.53
C SER A 221 -3.33 4.01 7.27
N GLY A 222 -2.67 2.85 7.28
CA GLY A 222 -2.57 1.96 6.11
C GLY A 222 -3.07 0.52 6.33
N ASP A 223 -3.33 0.12 7.57
CA ASP A 223 -3.36 -1.27 7.98
C ASP A 223 -4.46 -1.52 9.03
N ASN A 224 -5.09 -2.71 9.00
CA ASN A 224 -5.98 -3.11 10.10
C ASN A 224 -5.16 -3.49 11.34
N ILE A 225 -5.79 -3.41 12.51
CA ILE A 225 -5.18 -3.72 13.80
C ILE A 225 -5.74 -5.01 14.40
N PHE A 226 -4.85 -5.74 15.09
CA PHE A 226 -5.16 -6.85 15.97
C PHE A 226 -4.57 -6.57 17.34
N ILE A 227 -5.16 -7.14 18.39
CA ILE A 227 -4.53 -7.23 19.72
C ILE A 227 -4.63 -8.68 20.19
N ILE A 228 -3.68 -9.11 21.01
CA ILE A 228 -3.71 -10.42 21.64
C ILE A 228 -3.85 -10.22 23.14
N LYS A 229 -4.84 -10.88 23.74
CA LYS A 229 -5.01 -10.90 25.19
C LYS A 229 -5.39 -12.29 25.68
N ASP A 230 -4.63 -12.82 26.63
CA ASP A 230 -4.83 -14.13 27.25
C ASP A 230 -4.95 -15.26 26.21
N GLY A 231 -4.13 -15.18 25.15
CA GLY A 231 -4.10 -16.15 24.05
C GLY A 231 -5.24 -16.02 23.03
N VAL A 232 -6.08 -14.98 23.13
CA VAL A 232 -7.16 -14.69 22.17
C VAL A 232 -6.80 -13.49 21.32
N VAL A 233 -7.00 -13.60 20.01
CA VAL A 233 -6.83 -12.51 19.05
C VAL A 233 -8.13 -11.70 18.95
N TYR A 234 -8.05 -10.39 19.07
CA TYR A 234 -9.17 -9.47 18.87
C TYR A 234 -8.88 -8.50 17.74
N THR A 235 -9.89 -8.17 16.94
CA THR A 235 -9.80 -7.12 15.92
C THR A 235 -11.12 -6.35 15.84
N PRO A 236 -11.14 -5.05 15.52
CA PRO A 236 -12.38 -4.31 15.45
C PRO A 236 -13.32 -4.87 14.37
N PRO A 237 -14.64 -4.93 14.59
CA PRO A 237 -15.62 -5.29 13.55
C PRO A 237 -15.64 -4.26 12.41
N SER A 238 -16.20 -4.59 11.24
CA SER A 238 -16.19 -3.65 10.09
C SER A 238 -17.14 -2.46 10.23
N ASP A 239 -18.10 -2.53 11.14
CA ASP A 239 -19.10 -1.49 11.42
C ASP A 239 -18.54 -0.25 12.14
N VAL A 240 -17.36 -0.34 12.77
CA VAL A 240 -16.60 0.80 13.32
C VAL A 240 -15.91 1.64 12.22
N GLY A 241 -16.06 1.25 10.95
CA GLY A 241 -15.57 2.04 9.81
C GLY A 241 -14.11 1.74 9.47
N ILE A 242 -13.71 0.47 9.57
CA ILE A 242 -12.42 -0.01 9.07
C ILE A 242 -12.55 -0.51 7.64
N LEU A 243 -11.43 -0.53 6.90
CA LEU A 243 -11.41 -1.23 5.62
C LEU A 243 -11.50 -2.75 5.86
N GLU A 244 -12.27 -3.45 5.05
CA GLU A 244 -12.32 -4.92 5.06
C GLU A 244 -11.05 -5.48 4.39
N GLY A 245 -9.94 -5.45 5.13
CA GLY A 245 -8.62 -5.86 4.66
C GLY A 245 -8.58 -7.33 4.26
N ILE A 246 -7.99 -7.61 3.11
CA ILE A 246 -7.78 -8.98 2.64
C ILE A 246 -6.77 -9.72 3.52
N THR A 247 -5.72 -9.04 3.98
CA THR A 247 -4.79 -9.59 4.98
C THR A 247 -5.49 -9.86 6.30
N ARG A 248 -6.33 -8.93 6.78
CA ARG A 248 -7.12 -9.13 8.01
C ARG A 248 -8.02 -10.35 7.92
N ARG A 249 -8.77 -10.50 6.81
CA ARG A 249 -9.60 -11.69 6.55
C ARG A 249 -8.76 -12.97 6.50
N PHE A 250 -7.62 -12.95 5.82
CA PHE A 250 -6.73 -14.11 5.78
C PHE A 250 -6.23 -14.53 7.17
N VAL A 251 -5.81 -13.56 8.00
CA VAL A 251 -5.38 -13.83 9.37
C VAL A 251 -6.52 -14.43 10.19
N LYS A 252 -7.69 -13.78 10.19
CA LYS A 252 -8.86 -14.17 11.00
C LYS A 252 -9.51 -15.47 10.54
N ASP A 253 -9.79 -15.59 9.24
CA ASP A 253 -10.68 -16.64 8.71
C ASP A 253 -9.90 -17.89 8.25
N GLU A 254 -8.58 -17.80 8.06
CA GLU A 254 -7.74 -18.92 7.61
C GLU A 254 -6.60 -19.22 8.59
N LEU A 255 -5.74 -18.25 8.91
CA LEU A 255 -4.51 -18.51 9.67
C LEU A 255 -4.77 -18.85 11.14
N CYS A 256 -5.57 -18.06 11.85
CA CYS A 256 -5.94 -18.32 13.24
C CYS A 256 -6.60 -19.71 13.40
N PRO A 257 -7.62 -20.08 12.60
CA PRO A 257 -8.19 -21.43 12.60
C PRO A 257 -7.18 -22.53 12.33
N MET A 258 -6.29 -22.37 11.33
CA MET A 258 -5.24 -23.35 11.02
C MET A 258 -4.29 -23.60 12.20
N LEU A 259 -4.06 -22.58 13.03
CA LEU A 259 -3.18 -22.64 14.20
C LEU A 259 -3.93 -22.95 15.50
N ASN A 260 -5.26 -23.14 15.46
CA ASN A 260 -6.14 -23.27 16.62
C ASN A 260 -6.02 -22.08 17.60
N ILE A 261 -5.84 -20.87 17.08
CA ILE A 261 -5.84 -19.64 17.87
C ILE A 261 -7.25 -19.03 17.81
N PRO A 262 -7.92 -18.82 18.96
CA PRO A 262 -9.23 -18.19 18.97
C PRO A 262 -9.13 -16.74 18.52
N VAL A 263 -10.09 -16.31 17.69
CA VAL A 263 -10.14 -14.97 17.15
C VAL A 263 -11.56 -14.42 17.20
N GLU A 264 -11.71 -13.18 17.66
CA GLU A 264 -12.99 -12.51 17.84
C GLU A 264 -12.99 -11.12 17.21
N GLU A 265 -14.10 -10.75 16.57
CA GLU A 265 -14.36 -9.35 16.24
C GLU A 265 -14.99 -8.68 17.44
N LYS A 266 -14.31 -7.67 18.00
CA LYS A 266 -14.72 -7.04 19.26
C LYS A 266 -14.43 -5.54 19.22
N LEU A 267 -15.34 -4.74 19.76
CA LEU A 267 -15.10 -3.33 20.02
C LEU A 267 -14.19 -3.19 21.25
N PHE A 268 -13.13 -2.39 21.12
CA PHE A 268 -12.20 -2.10 22.21
C PHE A 268 -11.64 -0.67 22.07
N GLY A 269 -11.21 -0.11 23.20
CA GLY A 269 -10.63 1.22 23.30
C GLY A 269 -9.10 1.19 23.39
N ILE A 270 -8.50 2.38 23.53
CA ILE A 270 -7.04 2.49 23.66
C ILE A 270 -6.51 1.90 24.98
N GLU A 271 -7.33 1.85 26.03
CA GLU A 271 -6.97 1.21 27.29
C GLU A 271 -6.77 -0.30 27.12
N ASP A 272 -7.62 -0.95 26.32
CA ASP A 272 -7.48 -2.37 25.99
C ASP A 272 -6.20 -2.63 25.20
N VAL A 273 -5.84 -1.75 24.26
CA VAL A 273 -4.57 -1.84 23.50
C VAL A 273 -3.37 -1.74 24.43
N ASN A 274 -3.39 -0.80 25.38
CA ASN A 274 -2.29 -0.63 26.34
C ASN A 274 -2.16 -1.82 27.31
N ASN A 275 -3.26 -2.54 27.56
CA ASN A 275 -3.31 -3.70 28.46
C ASN A 275 -3.19 -5.05 27.72
N ALA A 276 -3.10 -5.03 26.39
CA ALA A 276 -2.90 -6.20 25.55
C ALA A 276 -1.52 -6.81 25.78
N ASP A 277 -1.41 -8.12 25.55
CA ASP A 277 -0.13 -8.82 25.64
C ASP A 277 0.71 -8.58 24.38
N GLU A 278 0.07 -8.50 23.22
CA GLU A 278 0.67 -8.15 21.92
C GLU A 278 -0.28 -7.27 21.09
N VAL A 279 0.27 -6.47 20.18
CA VAL A 279 -0.45 -5.61 19.21
C VAL A 279 0.24 -5.72 17.85
#